data_AF-A0A7D5CKM0-F1
#
_entry.id   AF-A0A7D5CKM0-F1
#
_cell.length_a   1.000
_cell.length_b   1.000
_cell.length_c   1.000
_cell.angle_alpha   90.00
_cell.angle_beta   90.00
_cell.angle_gamma   90.00
#
_symmetry.space_group_name_H-M   'P 1'
#
loop_
_entity.id
_entity.type
_entity.pdbx_description
1 polymer ?
#
loop_
_entity_poly.entity_id
_entity_poly.type
_entity_poly.pdbx_seq_one_letter_code
_entity_poly.pdbx_strand_id
1 'polypeptide(L)'
;MLGGKLAAASTLKVAAAVLGVLSLSIGGAWAVGIIGAPSVVGVNNAFGPVNESTTTIESELVVNNPNPFGVRLGGLTVDYAVEMNDVRMATGGREGVGVNASGNTSIPLTTMMNNDRIPTWWVSHVENDENTTLTVDASIHSDLLGKEFNPQIERPVNTNVIGGFNSDEDRPIDVDRPAAPEPVLWLNSTSGEWGAVDNETTEIDTAFDLYNPNPTPVAISEIGYEIEMNNVTMGEGTTEKGVAIAPGQTETVRATTALRNENLDEWWVSHLQNEQTTQLEVTFYARIDLSAFGGDTVRIQLDSIERTIETDIFGEGDGNEPEGTPTPDGEGTATPTDGDGTATPEDGTATPDDGTVTPDDGTPTPTDDGILAVGGPVA
;
A
#
# COMPACT_ATOMS: atom_id res chain seq x y z
N MET A 1 -9.36 33.39 33.73
CA MET A 1 -9.78 32.57 34.89
C MET A 1 -10.82 31.60 34.39
N LEU A 2 -10.61 30.28 34.58
CA LEU A 2 -11.44 29.17 34.10
C LEU A 2 -11.58 29.09 32.55
N GLY A 3 -11.70 27.90 31.95
CA GLY A 3 -11.41 26.58 32.51
C GLY A 3 -12.20 25.42 31.87
N GLY A 4 -11.51 24.58 31.10
CA GLY A 4 -12.05 23.33 30.53
C GLY A 4 -12.80 23.50 29.20
N LYS A 5 -12.99 22.44 28.42
CA LYS A 5 -12.83 21.01 28.79
C LYS A 5 -12.17 20.17 27.69
N LEU A 6 -11.33 19.24 28.13
CA LEU A 6 -11.23 17.85 27.64
C LEU A 6 -11.36 17.65 26.12
N ALA A 7 -10.24 17.64 25.42
CA ALA A 7 -10.07 16.66 24.34
C ALA A 7 -10.21 15.27 24.99
N ALA A 8 -11.24 14.52 24.59
CA ALA A 8 -11.43 13.15 25.04
C ALA A 8 -10.62 12.26 24.10
N ALA A 9 -9.45 11.78 24.57
CA ALA A 9 -8.69 10.77 23.84
C ALA A 9 -9.52 9.49 23.72
N SER A 10 -10.16 9.31 22.57
CA SER A 10 -10.98 8.15 22.25
C SER A 10 -10.09 6.94 22.06
N THR A 11 -10.02 6.08 23.09
CA THR A 11 -9.38 4.77 23.00
C THR A 11 -10.25 3.81 22.17
N LEU A 12 -10.39 4.06 20.86
CA LEU A 12 -10.79 3.03 19.93
C LEU A 12 -9.68 1.97 19.94
N LYS A 13 -10.05 0.73 20.22
CA LYS A 13 -9.15 -0.42 20.13
C LYS A 13 -9.43 -1.12 18.81
N VAL A 14 -8.78 -0.64 17.75
CA VAL A 14 -8.80 -1.27 16.42
C VAL A 14 -7.98 -2.56 16.55
N ALA A 15 -8.68 -3.70 16.58
CA ALA A 15 -8.10 -5.00 16.91
C ALA A 15 -7.98 -5.88 15.66
N ALA A 16 -6.87 -5.75 14.93
CA ALA A 16 -6.56 -6.57 13.76
C ALA A 16 -6.02 -7.95 14.20
N ALA A 17 -6.77 -9.01 13.89
CA ALA A 17 -6.38 -10.37 14.28
C ALA A 17 -5.37 -10.96 13.28
N VAL A 18 -4.09 -10.58 13.42
CA VAL A 18 -2.99 -11.09 12.58
C VAL A 18 -2.75 -12.59 12.83
N LEU A 19 -3.57 -13.43 12.20
CA LEU A 19 -3.43 -14.89 12.19
C LEU A 19 -2.32 -15.37 11.23
N GLY A 20 -1.23 -14.60 11.16
CA GLY A 20 0.02 -15.05 10.58
C GLY A 20 0.63 -16.16 11.42
N VAL A 21 0.45 -17.41 11.00
CA VAL A 21 0.98 -18.61 11.69
C VAL A 21 2.47 -18.75 11.42
N LEU A 22 3.25 -17.80 11.93
CA LEU A 22 4.71 -17.79 11.97
C LEU A 22 5.20 -18.95 12.86
N SER A 23 5.30 -20.14 12.24
CA SER A 23 5.79 -21.38 12.83
C SER A 23 7.31 -21.37 13.03
N LEU A 24 7.82 -20.26 13.57
CA LEU A 24 9.21 -20.07 13.98
C LEU A 24 9.51 -21.00 15.17
N SER A 25 9.86 -22.24 14.83
CA SER A 25 10.37 -23.23 15.75
C SER A 25 11.75 -22.80 16.21
N ILE A 26 11.97 -22.68 17.54
CA ILE A 26 13.26 -22.27 18.12
C ILE A 26 14.22 -23.47 18.12
N GLY A 27 14.54 -23.93 16.90
CA GLY A 27 14.87 -25.32 16.56
C GLY A 27 16.35 -25.68 16.47
N GLY A 28 17.25 -24.90 17.08
CA GLY A 28 18.67 -24.92 16.74
C GLY A 28 19.56 -26.09 17.23
N ALA A 29 19.05 -27.13 17.92
CA ALA A 29 19.75 -28.41 18.19
C ALA A 29 18.89 -29.39 19.02
N TRP A 30 18.19 -30.35 18.39
CA TRP A 30 17.23 -31.23 19.09
C TRP A 30 17.36 -32.73 18.70
N ALA A 31 18.57 -33.26 18.78
CA ALA A 31 18.89 -34.64 18.35
C ALA A 31 18.72 -35.74 19.43
N VAL A 32 17.89 -35.53 20.47
CA VAL A 32 17.63 -36.55 21.53
C VAL A 32 16.15 -36.61 22.00
N GLY A 33 15.23 -36.79 21.05
CA GLY A 33 14.05 -37.68 21.17
C GLY A 33 12.96 -37.50 22.25
N ILE A 34 13.04 -36.58 23.22
CA ILE A 34 12.04 -36.45 24.31
C ILE A 34 11.57 -35.01 24.56
N ILE A 35 12.32 -33.99 24.13
CA ILE A 35 12.03 -32.57 24.39
C ILE A 35 11.82 -31.86 23.05
N GLY A 36 10.70 -31.13 22.92
CA GLY A 36 10.38 -30.32 21.75
C GLY A 36 10.79 -28.85 21.94
N ALA A 37 11.12 -28.17 20.84
CA ALA A 37 11.37 -26.73 20.89
C ALA A 37 10.06 -25.96 21.15
N PRO A 38 10.09 -24.89 21.97
CA PRO A 38 9.02 -23.89 21.93
C PRO A 38 8.95 -23.24 20.54
N SER A 39 7.75 -22.82 20.14
CA SER A 39 7.52 -22.06 18.91
C SER A 39 6.54 -20.92 19.14
N VAL A 40 6.65 -19.88 18.32
CA VAL A 40 5.53 -18.96 18.11
C VAL A 40 4.42 -19.72 17.39
N VAL A 41 3.16 -19.43 17.74
CA VAL A 41 1.95 -20.00 17.10
C VAL A 41 0.89 -18.95 16.74
N GLY A 42 1.16 -17.67 17.02
CA GLY A 42 0.32 -16.52 16.65
C GLY A 42 0.84 -15.22 17.26
N VAL A 43 0.53 -14.09 16.63
CA VAL A 43 0.89 -12.74 17.08
C VAL A 43 -0.29 -11.81 16.83
N ASN A 44 -1.10 -11.48 17.85
CA ASN A 44 -2.15 -10.48 17.68
C ASN A 44 -1.54 -9.08 17.75
N ASN A 45 -2.01 -8.11 16.97
CA ASN A 45 -1.54 -6.71 17.00
C ASN A 45 -2.73 -5.74 16.99
N ALA A 46 -2.65 -4.68 17.78
CA ALA A 46 -3.68 -3.64 17.81
C ALA A 46 -3.04 -2.27 18.00
N PHE A 47 -3.63 -1.24 17.38
CA PHE A 47 -3.26 0.13 17.72
C PHE A 47 -3.82 0.50 19.09
N GLY A 48 -2.94 0.99 19.95
CA GLY A 48 -3.25 1.55 21.26
C GLY A 48 -3.44 3.06 21.18
N PRO A 49 -3.20 3.80 22.29
CA PRO A 49 -3.24 5.25 22.28
C PRO A 49 -2.27 5.86 21.26
N VAL A 50 -2.76 6.80 20.45
CA VAL A 50 -2.01 7.53 19.42
C VAL A 50 -2.17 9.04 19.63
N ASN A 51 -1.09 9.79 19.35
CA ASN A 51 -1.01 11.26 19.36
C ASN A 51 0.11 11.71 18.41
N GLU A 52 0.20 13.01 18.11
CA GLU A 52 1.20 13.63 17.22
C GLU A 52 2.60 13.01 17.35
N SER A 53 3.10 12.85 18.59
CA SER A 53 4.47 12.37 18.86
C SER A 53 4.66 10.86 19.00
N THR A 54 3.59 10.06 19.18
CA THR A 54 3.73 8.62 19.46
C THR A 54 2.48 7.81 19.14
N THR A 55 2.68 6.72 18.39
CA THR A 55 1.71 5.63 18.23
C THR A 55 2.07 4.46 19.14
N THR A 56 1.14 4.02 19.99
CA THR A 56 1.30 2.79 20.77
C THR A 56 0.84 1.59 19.95
N ILE A 57 1.59 0.49 19.97
CA ILE A 57 1.12 -0.81 19.46
C ILE A 57 1.04 -1.78 20.64
N GLU A 58 -0.14 -2.37 20.84
CA GLU A 58 -0.36 -3.48 21.79
C GLU A 58 -0.28 -4.80 21.02
N SER A 59 0.69 -5.66 21.36
CA SER A 59 0.85 -6.97 20.72
C SER A 59 0.68 -8.11 21.73
N GLU A 60 0.12 -9.24 21.31
CA GLU A 60 0.03 -10.46 22.10
C GLU A 60 0.73 -11.61 21.35
N LEU A 61 1.94 -11.94 21.80
CA LEU A 61 2.73 -13.05 21.27
C LEU A 61 2.28 -14.36 21.94
N VAL A 62 1.79 -15.32 21.15
CA VAL A 62 1.38 -16.64 21.65
C VAL A 62 2.49 -17.66 21.40
N VAL A 63 3.14 -18.13 22.47
CA VAL A 63 4.20 -19.15 22.42
C VAL A 63 3.65 -20.49 22.90
N ASN A 64 3.79 -21.54 22.10
CA ASN A 64 3.55 -22.92 22.53
C ASN A 64 4.84 -23.52 23.11
N ASN A 65 4.74 -24.15 24.28
CA ASN A 65 5.76 -25.02 24.83
C ASN A 65 5.26 -26.49 24.79
N PRO A 66 5.76 -27.35 23.89
CA PRO A 66 5.26 -28.72 23.74
C PRO A 66 5.72 -29.68 24.85
N ASN A 67 6.53 -29.21 25.81
CA ASN A 67 7.11 -30.06 26.85
C ASN A 67 6.14 -30.26 28.04
N PRO A 68 6.14 -31.46 28.68
CA PRO A 68 5.27 -31.74 29.82
C PRO A 68 5.84 -31.27 31.18
N PHE A 69 6.93 -30.49 31.17
CA PHE A 69 7.66 -30.09 32.38
C PHE A 69 7.83 -28.59 32.46
N GLY A 70 7.66 -28.06 33.68
CA GLY A 70 7.85 -26.66 34.04
C GLY A 70 9.27 -26.17 33.81
N VAL A 71 9.62 -25.89 32.55
CA VAL A 71 10.77 -25.08 32.18
C VAL A 71 10.46 -23.65 32.66
N ARG A 72 10.81 -23.36 33.91
CA ARG A 72 11.09 -22.00 34.34
C ARG A 72 12.34 -21.56 33.58
N LEU A 73 12.12 -21.09 32.35
CA LEU A 73 13.17 -20.53 31.52
C LEU A 73 13.89 -19.45 32.35
N GLY A 74 15.22 -19.56 32.43
CA GLY A 74 16.02 -18.36 32.64
C GLY A 74 15.61 -17.36 31.56
N GLY A 75 15.42 -16.11 31.95
CA GLY A 75 14.51 -15.20 31.25
C GLY A 75 14.77 -15.17 29.76
N LEU A 76 13.71 -15.30 28.94
CA LEU A 76 13.86 -14.85 27.57
C LEU A 76 13.95 -13.33 27.61
N THR A 77 15.01 -12.81 27.01
CA THR A 77 15.09 -11.40 26.62
C THR A 77 14.75 -11.34 25.15
N VAL A 78 13.75 -10.54 24.82
CA VAL A 78 13.30 -10.26 23.45
C VAL A 78 13.52 -8.79 23.20
N ASP A 79 14.41 -8.44 22.28
CA ASP A 79 14.57 -7.09 21.75
C ASP A 79 14.07 -7.07 20.29
N TYR A 80 13.56 -5.94 19.81
CA TYR A 80 13.07 -5.82 18.43
C TYR A 80 13.08 -4.37 17.91
N ALA A 81 13.17 -4.25 16.59
CA ALA A 81 12.97 -3.02 15.83
C ALA A 81 11.79 -3.17 14.87
N VAL A 82 11.13 -2.06 14.54
CA VAL A 82 10.12 -1.96 13.49
C VAL A 82 10.55 -0.87 12.53
N GLU A 83 10.63 -1.21 11.25
CA GLU A 83 11.20 -0.37 10.20
C GLU A 83 10.25 -0.35 9.01
N MET A 84 10.13 0.80 8.33
CA MET A 84 9.27 0.99 7.17
C MET A 84 10.12 1.66 6.10
N ASN A 85 10.45 0.94 5.02
CA ASN A 85 11.47 1.34 4.03
C ASN A 85 12.80 1.78 4.68
N ASP A 86 13.39 0.91 5.51
CA ASP A 86 14.61 1.15 6.32
C ASP A 86 14.52 2.32 7.34
N VAL A 87 13.41 3.07 7.38
CA VAL A 87 13.17 4.09 8.40
C VAL A 87 12.74 3.39 9.69
N ARG A 88 13.63 3.34 10.68
CA ARG A 88 13.35 2.71 11.98
C ARG A 88 12.32 3.53 12.78
N MET A 89 11.07 3.11 12.69
CA MET A 89 9.89 3.72 13.31
C MET A 89 9.80 3.40 14.81
N ALA A 90 10.21 2.20 15.23
CA ALA A 90 10.17 1.80 16.64
C ALA A 90 11.33 0.90 17.07
N THR A 91 11.58 0.86 18.37
CA THR A 91 12.37 -0.17 19.05
C THR A 91 11.71 -0.54 20.37
N GLY A 92 11.64 -1.82 20.69
CA GLY A 92 11.11 -2.31 21.96
C GLY A 92 11.94 -3.47 22.51
N GLY A 93 11.72 -3.79 23.78
CA GLY A 93 12.42 -4.89 24.42
C GLY A 93 11.73 -5.36 25.70
N ARG A 94 11.92 -6.63 26.06
CA ARG A 94 11.38 -7.24 27.28
C ARG A 94 12.25 -8.37 27.80
N GLU A 95 12.83 -8.16 28.98
CA GLU A 95 13.52 -9.19 29.76
C GLU A 95 12.56 -10.07 30.57
N GLY A 96 13.06 -11.21 31.05
CA GLY A 96 12.41 -12.00 32.11
C GLY A 96 11.09 -12.67 31.70
N VAL A 97 10.86 -12.89 30.41
CA VAL A 97 9.62 -13.47 29.91
C VAL A 97 9.51 -14.94 30.31
N GLY A 98 8.55 -15.24 31.18
CA GLY A 98 8.25 -16.60 31.64
C GLY A 98 7.18 -17.28 30.79
N VAL A 99 7.55 -18.36 30.10
CA VAL A 99 6.62 -19.22 29.35
C VAL A 99 5.99 -20.25 30.31
N ASN A 100 4.75 -20.67 30.06
CA ASN A 100 4.06 -21.71 30.83
C ASN A 100 4.79 -23.06 30.75
N ALA A 101 4.53 -23.90 31.75
CA ALA A 101 5.12 -25.23 31.89
C ALA A 101 4.83 -26.18 30.71
N SER A 102 3.72 -25.99 30.02
CA SER A 102 3.26 -26.79 28.88
C SER A 102 2.11 -26.04 28.18
N GLY A 103 2.01 -26.16 26.85
CA GLY A 103 0.96 -25.52 26.05
C GLY A 103 1.20 -24.03 25.79
N ASN A 104 0.14 -23.30 25.48
CA ASN A 104 0.23 -21.91 25.02
C ASN A 104 0.48 -20.92 26.18
N THR A 105 1.18 -19.84 25.87
CA THR A 105 1.39 -18.68 26.76
C THR A 105 1.24 -17.41 25.96
N SER A 106 0.30 -16.55 26.35
CA SER A 106 0.23 -15.17 25.88
C SER A 106 1.29 -14.31 26.56
N ILE A 107 2.07 -13.59 25.78
CA ILE A 107 3.08 -12.63 26.23
C ILE A 107 2.65 -11.26 25.68
N PRO A 108 2.09 -10.37 26.51
CA PRO A 108 1.76 -9.02 26.06
C PRO A 108 3.04 -8.21 25.87
N LEU A 109 3.12 -7.48 24.77
CA LEU A 109 4.17 -6.54 24.43
C LEU A 109 3.54 -5.17 24.17
N THR A 110 4.33 -4.11 24.35
CA THR A 110 3.88 -2.74 24.08
C THR A 110 5.00 -1.99 23.40
N THR A 111 4.79 -1.67 22.13
CA THR A 111 5.70 -0.90 21.30
C THR A 111 5.31 0.58 21.38
N MET A 112 6.30 1.47 21.42
CA MET A 112 6.10 2.89 21.17
C MET A 112 6.82 3.25 19.87
N MET A 113 6.04 3.62 18.86
CA MET A 113 6.53 4.12 17.59
C MET A 113 6.77 5.62 17.70
N ASN A 114 7.91 6.12 17.21
CA ASN A 114 8.16 7.54 17.15
C ASN A 114 7.55 8.13 15.87
N ASN A 115 6.57 9.00 16.04
CA ASN A 115 5.86 9.65 14.94
C ASN A 115 6.67 10.80 14.30
N ASP A 116 7.73 11.31 14.96
CA ASP A 116 8.72 12.23 14.34
C ASP A 116 9.34 11.66 13.05
N ARG A 117 9.21 10.34 12.82
CA ARG A 117 9.72 9.60 11.66
C ARG A 117 8.76 9.52 10.49
N ILE A 118 7.49 9.88 10.68
CA ILE A 118 6.45 9.77 9.64
C ILE A 118 6.80 10.60 8.40
N PRO A 119 7.28 11.85 8.46
CA PRO A 119 7.68 12.59 7.26
C PRO A 119 8.82 11.90 6.49
N THR A 120 9.82 11.35 7.19
CA THR A 120 10.95 10.64 6.55
C THR A 120 10.50 9.31 5.92
N TRP A 121 9.60 8.57 6.58
CA TRP A 121 8.99 7.37 6.02
C TRP A 121 8.13 7.73 4.79
N TRP A 122 7.27 8.74 4.90
CA TRP A 122 6.37 9.18 3.83
C TRP A 122 7.14 9.55 2.54
N VAL A 123 8.25 10.29 2.65
CA VAL A 123 9.17 10.54 1.53
C VAL A 123 9.60 9.22 0.88
N SER A 124 10.15 8.29 1.68
CA SER A 124 10.60 6.99 1.17
C SER A 124 9.48 6.09 0.63
N HIS A 125 8.22 6.33 1.01
CA HIS A 125 7.06 5.57 0.54
C HIS A 125 6.60 6.08 -0.83
N VAL A 126 6.57 7.41 -1.01
CA VAL A 126 6.28 8.05 -2.29
C VAL A 126 7.41 7.81 -3.30
N GLU A 127 8.68 7.90 -2.89
CA GLU A 127 9.86 7.59 -3.73
C GLU A 127 9.91 6.13 -4.20
N ASN A 128 9.22 5.20 -3.51
CA ASN A 128 9.10 3.79 -3.89
C ASN A 128 7.74 3.48 -4.53
N ASP A 129 7.21 4.36 -5.38
CA ASP A 129 5.95 4.19 -6.14
C ASP A 129 4.74 3.83 -5.24
N GLU A 130 4.61 4.46 -4.07
CA GLU A 130 3.61 4.14 -3.05
C GLU A 130 3.69 2.71 -2.47
N ASN A 131 4.89 2.16 -2.35
CA ASN A 131 5.14 0.88 -1.67
C ASN A 131 5.92 1.11 -0.35
N THR A 132 5.56 0.37 0.69
CA THR A 132 6.30 0.30 1.96
C THR A 132 6.59 -1.16 2.28
N THR A 133 7.87 -1.52 2.44
CA THR A 133 8.26 -2.75 3.12
C THR A 133 8.30 -2.49 4.63
N LEU A 134 7.34 -3.07 5.35
CA LEU A 134 7.34 -3.14 6.81
C LEU A 134 8.24 -4.32 7.23
N THR A 135 9.32 -4.03 7.93
CA THR A 135 10.26 -5.02 8.47
C THR A 135 10.20 -5.03 10.00
N VAL A 136 10.05 -6.21 10.58
CA VAL A 136 10.14 -6.45 12.02
C VAL A 136 11.30 -7.40 12.28
N ASP A 137 12.41 -6.83 12.76
CA ASP A 137 13.59 -7.56 13.19
C ASP A 137 13.52 -7.78 14.70
N ALA A 138 13.62 -9.03 15.15
CA ALA A 138 13.72 -9.35 16.57
C ALA A 138 15.02 -10.09 16.89
N SER A 139 15.46 -9.99 18.15
CA SER A 139 16.51 -10.81 18.74
C SER A 139 16.01 -11.43 20.03
N ILE A 140 16.09 -12.76 20.11
CA ILE A 140 15.55 -13.56 21.21
C ILE A 140 16.69 -14.32 21.87
N HIS A 141 17.15 -13.84 23.04
CA HIS A 141 18.15 -14.51 23.86
C HIS A 141 17.52 -15.50 24.84
N SER A 142 18.19 -16.63 25.07
CA SER A 142 17.78 -17.63 26.06
C SER A 142 18.94 -18.03 26.96
N ASP A 143 18.93 -17.48 28.20
CA ASP A 143 19.86 -17.82 29.29
C ASP A 143 20.06 -19.33 29.46
N LEU A 144 18.96 -20.10 29.37
CA LEU A 144 18.94 -21.54 29.60
C LEU A 144 19.72 -22.32 28.52
N LEU A 145 19.70 -21.83 27.29
CA LEU A 145 20.32 -22.49 26.14
C LEU A 145 21.70 -21.92 25.78
N GLY A 146 22.03 -20.71 26.27
CA GLY A 146 23.18 -19.95 25.82
C GLY A 146 23.10 -19.65 24.31
N LYS A 147 21.89 -19.39 23.81
CA LYS A 147 21.58 -19.20 22.39
C LYS A 147 20.77 -17.94 22.16
N GLU A 148 20.98 -17.40 20.97
CA GLU A 148 20.30 -16.26 20.39
C GLU A 148 19.56 -16.74 19.13
N PHE A 149 18.41 -16.13 18.83
CA PHE A 149 17.61 -16.42 17.65
C PHE A 149 17.04 -15.12 17.11
N ASN A 150 17.38 -14.77 15.87
CA ASN A 150 17.05 -13.48 15.28
C ASN A 150 16.11 -13.68 14.07
N PRO A 151 14.78 -13.75 14.29
CA PRO A 151 13.82 -13.80 13.21
C PRO A 151 13.56 -12.40 12.64
N GLN A 152 13.47 -12.33 11.32
CA GLN A 152 13.03 -11.18 10.55
C GLN A 152 11.69 -11.50 9.89
N ILE A 153 10.79 -10.52 9.83
CA ILE A 153 9.49 -10.61 9.16
C ILE A 153 9.36 -9.39 8.26
N GLU A 154 9.14 -9.61 6.96
CA GLU A 154 8.92 -8.54 5.97
C GLU A 154 7.48 -8.64 5.44
N ARG A 155 6.81 -7.50 5.24
CA ARG A 155 5.47 -7.42 4.65
C ARG A 155 5.31 -6.15 3.80
N PRO A 156 4.83 -6.24 2.55
CA PRO A 156 4.48 -5.06 1.76
C PRO A 156 3.18 -4.41 2.26
N VAL A 157 3.15 -3.08 2.23
CA VAL A 157 1.97 -2.23 2.43
C VAL A 157 1.98 -1.20 1.29
N ASN A 158 0.96 -1.23 0.44
CA ASN A 158 0.94 -0.48 -0.82
C ASN A 158 -0.31 0.39 -0.87
N THR A 159 -0.21 1.59 -1.44
CA THR A 159 -1.35 2.52 -1.63
C THR A 159 -1.49 2.97 -3.08
N ASN A 160 -2.48 3.82 -3.36
CA ASN A 160 -2.69 4.43 -4.68
C ASN A 160 -3.38 5.80 -4.52
N VAL A 161 -2.77 6.66 -3.71
CA VAL A 161 -3.18 8.05 -3.44
C VAL A 161 -3.09 8.86 -4.74
N ILE A 162 -2.01 8.73 -5.50
CA ILE A 162 -1.80 9.48 -6.74
C ILE A 162 -2.80 9.09 -7.84
N GLY A 163 -3.12 7.79 -7.95
CA GLY A 163 -4.18 7.31 -8.85
C GLY A 163 -5.56 7.87 -8.50
N GLY A 164 -5.75 8.36 -7.26
CA GLY A 164 -6.93 9.10 -6.85
C GLY A 164 -7.18 10.37 -7.68
N PHE A 165 -6.11 11.06 -8.11
CA PHE A 165 -6.16 12.31 -8.88
C PHE A 165 -6.54 12.11 -10.36
N ASN A 166 -6.51 10.88 -10.86
CA ASN A 166 -6.77 10.59 -12.27
C ASN A 166 -8.27 10.41 -12.56
N SER A 167 -8.76 11.06 -13.62
CA SER A 167 -10.14 10.98 -14.11
C SER A 167 -10.21 11.32 -15.60
N ASP A 168 -10.89 10.48 -16.38
CA ASP A 168 -11.20 10.69 -17.81
C ASP A 168 -12.68 11.06 -18.05
N GLU A 169 -13.36 11.66 -17.06
CA GLU A 169 -14.78 12.00 -17.15
C GLU A 169 -15.02 13.43 -17.67
N ASP A 170 -15.54 13.52 -18.90
CA ASP A 170 -16.07 14.73 -19.55
C ASP A 170 -17.13 15.45 -18.67
N ARG A 171 -16.76 16.58 -18.05
CA ARG A 171 -17.62 17.35 -17.15
C ARG A 171 -17.78 18.81 -17.60
N PRO A 172 -19.02 19.34 -17.67
CA PRO A 172 -19.26 20.73 -18.06
C PRO A 172 -18.94 21.69 -16.90
N ILE A 173 -18.23 22.78 -17.20
CA ILE A 173 -17.98 23.88 -16.26
C ILE A 173 -19.02 24.97 -16.52
N ASP A 174 -20.16 24.83 -15.83
CA ASP A 174 -21.28 25.77 -15.88
C ASP A 174 -21.12 26.94 -14.89
N VAL A 175 -21.72 28.09 -15.21
CA VAL A 175 -21.58 29.33 -14.43
C VAL A 175 -22.90 30.07 -14.35
N ASP A 176 -23.48 30.17 -13.15
CA ASP A 176 -24.71 30.95 -12.88
C ASP A 176 -24.44 32.47 -12.96
N ARG A 177 -24.33 32.97 -14.20
CA ARG A 177 -24.20 34.39 -14.56
C ARG A 177 -24.91 34.67 -15.89
N PRO A 178 -25.79 35.69 -15.98
CA PRO A 178 -26.54 36.01 -17.21
C PRO A 178 -25.75 36.40 -18.47
N ALA A 179 -24.41 36.41 -18.40
CA ALA A 179 -23.49 36.69 -19.50
C ALA A 179 -22.50 35.54 -19.76
N ALA A 180 -22.52 34.47 -18.96
CA ALA A 180 -21.73 33.29 -19.23
C ALA A 180 -22.41 32.41 -20.30
N PRO A 181 -21.65 31.76 -21.19
CA PRO A 181 -22.16 30.63 -21.96
C PRO A 181 -22.32 29.38 -21.08
N GLU A 182 -23.23 28.49 -21.48
CA GLU A 182 -23.53 27.22 -20.81
C GLU A 182 -23.14 26.05 -21.75
N PRO A 183 -22.05 25.30 -21.48
CA PRO A 183 -21.02 25.55 -20.47
C PRO A 183 -19.93 26.53 -20.93
N VAL A 184 -19.12 27.02 -19.98
CA VAL A 184 -17.98 27.91 -20.25
C VAL A 184 -16.79 27.13 -20.81
N LEU A 185 -16.52 25.97 -20.22
CA LEU A 185 -15.50 25.01 -20.64
C LEU A 185 -16.03 23.58 -20.43
N TRP A 186 -15.36 22.59 -21.01
CA TRP A 186 -15.44 21.19 -20.59
C TRP A 186 -14.10 20.80 -19.95
N LEU A 187 -14.15 20.11 -18.82
CA LEU A 187 -13.03 19.36 -18.27
C LEU A 187 -13.09 17.95 -18.85
N ASN A 188 -12.15 17.61 -19.74
CA ASN A 188 -12.10 16.31 -20.40
C ASN A 188 -11.38 15.27 -19.55
N SER A 189 -10.30 15.68 -18.88
CA SER A 189 -9.56 14.83 -17.95
C SER A 189 -8.85 15.65 -16.87
N THR A 190 -8.65 15.01 -15.73
CA THR A 190 -7.74 15.44 -14.65
C THR A 190 -6.70 14.33 -14.47
N SER A 191 -5.44 14.69 -14.30
CA SER A 191 -4.35 13.75 -14.01
C SER A 191 -3.38 14.30 -12.97
N GLY A 192 -2.72 13.40 -12.25
CA GLY A 192 -1.71 13.73 -11.24
C GLY A 192 -0.52 12.78 -11.28
N GLU A 193 0.68 13.33 -11.14
CA GLU A 193 1.97 12.63 -11.02
C GLU A 193 2.73 13.18 -9.79
N TRP A 194 3.54 12.36 -9.12
CA TRP A 194 4.37 12.82 -8.00
C TRP A 194 5.49 13.74 -8.51
N GLY A 195 5.65 14.92 -7.88
CA GLY A 195 6.64 15.94 -8.23
C GLY A 195 7.95 15.79 -7.45
N ALA A 196 8.57 16.90 -7.02
CA ALA A 196 9.66 16.82 -6.05
C ALA A 196 9.14 16.40 -4.66
N VAL A 197 9.92 15.62 -3.92
CA VAL A 197 9.54 15.11 -2.60
C VAL A 197 10.71 15.25 -1.63
N ASP A 198 10.45 15.89 -0.49
CA ASP A 198 11.40 16.01 0.62
C ASP A 198 10.69 16.04 1.99
N ASN A 199 11.47 16.19 3.07
CA ASN A 199 10.94 16.12 4.43
C ASN A 199 10.11 17.37 4.83
N GLU A 200 10.04 18.41 3.99
CA GLU A 200 9.22 19.61 4.21
C GLU A 200 7.96 19.58 3.32
N THR A 201 8.06 19.07 2.09
CA THR A 201 6.98 19.06 1.10
C THR A 201 6.94 17.81 0.21
N THR A 202 5.73 17.39 -0.19
CA THR A 202 5.51 16.43 -1.27
C THR A 202 4.72 17.12 -2.37
N GLU A 203 5.35 17.39 -3.51
CA GLU A 203 4.69 17.99 -4.67
C GLU A 203 3.85 16.94 -5.43
N ILE A 204 2.74 17.41 -6.01
CA ILE A 204 1.89 16.67 -6.93
C ILE A 204 1.68 17.56 -8.16
N ASP A 205 2.29 17.19 -9.29
CA ASP A 205 2.11 17.86 -10.56
C ASP A 205 0.78 17.40 -11.19
N THR A 206 -0.18 18.32 -11.24
CA THR A 206 -1.52 18.05 -11.79
C THR A 206 -1.72 18.69 -13.15
N ALA A 207 -2.50 18.03 -14.02
CA ALA A 207 -2.85 18.52 -15.35
C ALA A 207 -4.35 18.36 -15.64
N PHE A 208 -4.95 19.41 -16.18
CA PHE A 208 -6.37 19.50 -16.54
C PHE A 208 -6.50 19.79 -18.03
N ASP A 209 -7.09 18.86 -18.79
CA ASP A 209 -7.41 19.11 -20.21
C ASP A 209 -8.75 19.83 -20.33
N LEU A 210 -8.69 21.11 -20.72
CA LEU A 210 -9.85 21.99 -20.77
C LEU A 210 -10.20 22.36 -22.21
N TYR A 211 -11.37 21.91 -22.69
CA TYR A 211 -11.91 22.22 -24.01
C TYR A 211 -12.82 23.46 -23.97
N ASN A 212 -12.63 24.38 -24.91
CA ASN A 212 -13.48 25.55 -25.07
C ASN A 212 -14.52 25.36 -26.20
N PRO A 213 -15.82 25.13 -25.88
CA PRO A 213 -16.86 24.99 -26.89
C PRO A 213 -17.29 26.33 -27.53
N ASN A 214 -16.82 27.47 -27.00
CA ASN A 214 -17.33 28.79 -27.32
C ASN A 214 -16.62 29.44 -28.53
N PRO A 215 -17.31 30.33 -29.28
CA PRO A 215 -16.73 31.00 -30.46
C PRO A 215 -15.70 32.09 -30.12
N THR A 216 -15.42 32.32 -28.84
CA THR A 216 -14.48 33.32 -28.30
C THR A 216 -13.53 32.66 -27.31
N PRO A 217 -12.26 33.12 -27.21
CA PRO A 217 -11.32 32.58 -26.24
C PRO A 217 -11.84 32.72 -24.80
N VAL A 218 -11.58 31.72 -23.96
CA VAL A 218 -11.84 31.75 -22.52
C VAL A 218 -10.49 31.83 -21.81
N ALA A 219 -10.30 32.82 -20.93
CA ALA A 219 -9.05 33.00 -20.20
C ALA A 219 -9.20 32.55 -18.74
N ILE A 220 -8.30 31.67 -18.30
CA ILE A 220 -8.11 31.28 -16.91
C ILE A 220 -6.92 32.09 -16.39
N SER A 221 -7.08 32.74 -15.25
CA SER A 221 -6.07 33.65 -14.68
C SER A 221 -5.30 33.06 -13.49
N GLU A 222 -5.89 32.08 -12.82
CA GLU A 222 -5.42 31.42 -11.61
C GLU A 222 -6.12 30.06 -11.56
N ILE A 223 -5.40 28.97 -11.28
CA ILE A 223 -5.99 27.74 -10.72
C ILE A 223 -5.48 27.65 -9.29
N GLY A 224 -6.34 27.30 -8.34
CA GLY A 224 -5.93 26.97 -6.98
C GLY A 224 -6.53 25.68 -6.49
N TYR A 225 -5.97 25.21 -5.38
CA TYR A 225 -6.25 23.91 -4.79
C TYR A 225 -6.39 24.01 -3.27
N GLU A 226 -7.07 23.03 -2.72
CA GLU A 226 -7.22 22.77 -1.29
C GLU A 226 -7.25 21.24 -1.14
N ILE A 227 -6.36 20.66 -0.34
CA ILE A 227 -6.21 19.21 -0.12
C ILE A 227 -6.43 18.95 1.37
N GLU A 228 -7.44 18.14 1.70
CA GLU A 228 -7.69 17.63 3.04
C GLU A 228 -7.55 16.12 3.10
N MET A 229 -7.01 15.62 4.21
CA MET A 229 -6.98 14.18 4.54
C MET A 229 -7.57 14.00 5.93
N ASN A 230 -8.76 13.39 6.04
CA ASN A 230 -9.56 13.29 7.28
C ASN A 230 -9.82 14.65 7.96
N ASN A 231 -10.09 15.70 7.17
CA ASN A 231 -10.22 17.10 7.61
C ASN A 231 -8.97 17.71 8.29
N VAL A 232 -7.80 17.11 8.05
CA VAL A 232 -6.51 17.79 8.23
C VAL A 232 -6.14 18.44 6.91
N THR A 233 -6.05 19.77 6.87
CA THR A 233 -5.70 20.51 5.65
C THR A 233 -4.21 20.30 5.33
N MET A 234 -3.90 19.43 4.37
CA MET A 234 -2.53 19.07 4.00
C MET A 234 -1.87 20.11 3.10
N GLY A 235 -2.64 20.82 2.28
CA GLY A 235 -2.09 21.81 1.34
C GLY A 235 -3.14 22.73 0.74
N GLU A 236 -2.75 23.98 0.49
CA GLU A 236 -3.56 25.00 -0.19
C GLU A 236 -2.62 25.89 -1.01
N GLY A 237 -3.09 26.40 -2.16
CA GLY A 237 -2.27 27.27 -3.00
C GLY A 237 -2.92 27.69 -4.31
N THR A 238 -2.16 28.44 -5.12
CA THR A 238 -2.58 28.94 -6.44
C THR A 238 -1.42 28.96 -7.44
N THR A 239 -1.73 28.80 -8.72
CA THR A 239 -0.79 28.92 -9.83
C THR A 239 -0.59 30.38 -10.25
N GLU A 240 0.66 30.76 -10.56
CA GLU A 240 1.01 32.13 -10.98
C GLU A 240 0.72 32.41 -12.47
N LYS A 241 0.26 31.41 -13.25
CA LYS A 241 0.21 31.47 -14.72
C LYS A 241 -1.20 31.25 -15.25
N GLY A 242 -1.77 32.32 -15.81
CA GLY A 242 -2.97 32.23 -16.62
C GLY A 242 -2.71 31.66 -18.03
N VAL A 243 -3.77 31.12 -18.63
CA VAL A 243 -3.80 30.52 -19.97
C VAL A 243 -5.08 30.97 -20.70
N ALA A 244 -5.04 31.05 -22.04
CA ALA A 244 -6.19 31.45 -22.85
C ALA A 244 -6.53 30.33 -23.86
N ILE A 245 -7.69 29.69 -23.65
CA ILE A 245 -8.14 28.53 -24.42
C ILE A 245 -8.87 29.00 -25.66
N ALA A 246 -8.32 28.70 -26.84
CA ALA A 246 -8.84 29.18 -28.12
C ALA A 246 -10.19 28.52 -28.51
N PRO A 247 -11.02 29.17 -29.35
CA PRO A 247 -12.32 28.65 -29.77
C PRO A 247 -12.23 27.25 -30.41
N GLY A 248 -12.97 26.28 -29.85
CA GLY A 248 -12.97 24.91 -30.34
C GLY A 248 -11.64 24.17 -30.19
N GLN A 249 -10.80 24.55 -29.22
CA GLN A 249 -9.53 23.89 -28.88
C GLN A 249 -9.55 23.39 -27.44
N THR A 250 -8.71 22.38 -27.17
CA THR A 250 -8.39 21.89 -25.83
C THR A 250 -6.98 22.37 -25.46
N GLU A 251 -6.79 22.85 -24.24
CA GLU A 251 -5.48 23.24 -23.71
C GLU A 251 -5.23 22.53 -22.37
N THR A 252 -4.06 21.93 -22.20
CA THR A 252 -3.66 21.28 -20.93
C THR A 252 -3.11 22.32 -19.96
N VAL A 253 -3.86 22.61 -18.89
CA VAL A 253 -3.43 23.53 -17.83
C VAL A 253 -2.75 22.74 -16.72
N ARG A 254 -1.55 23.17 -16.29
CA ARG A 254 -0.78 22.48 -15.25
C ARG A 254 -0.71 23.27 -13.96
N ALA A 255 -0.79 22.57 -12.83
CA ALA A 255 -0.65 23.10 -11.50
C ALA A 255 0.19 22.14 -10.63
N THR A 256 1.39 22.57 -10.25
CA THR A 256 2.15 21.94 -9.17
C THR A 256 1.45 22.30 -7.85
N THR A 257 0.92 21.29 -7.18
CA THR A 257 0.35 21.41 -5.82
C THR A 257 1.32 20.79 -4.82
N ALA A 258 1.20 21.08 -3.53
CA ALA A 258 2.10 20.53 -2.52
C ALA A 258 1.37 20.19 -1.21
N LEU A 259 1.68 19.01 -0.67
CA LEU A 259 1.39 18.63 0.71
C LEU A 259 2.47 19.23 1.62
N ARG A 260 2.07 19.74 2.79
CA ARG A 260 2.95 20.21 3.85
C ARG A 260 3.25 19.03 4.78
N ASN A 261 4.49 18.54 4.76
CA ASN A 261 4.83 17.31 5.48
C ASN A 261 4.92 17.50 7.00
N GLU A 262 4.84 18.75 7.47
CA GLU A 262 4.61 19.11 8.87
C GLU A 262 3.20 18.74 9.40
N ASN A 263 2.22 18.43 8.54
CA ASN A 263 0.86 18.04 8.95
C ASN A 263 0.61 16.51 8.92
N LEU A 264 1.62 15.72 8.54
CA LEU A 264 1.49 14.25 8.40
C LEU A 264 1.30 13.54 9.75
N ASP A 265 1.71 14.12 10.86
CA ASP A 265 1.52 13.55 12.20
C ASP A 265 0.06 13.69 12.68
N GLU A 266 -0.57 14.86 12.49
CA GLU A 266 -2.01 15.05 12.75
C GLU A 266 -2.86 14.17 11.82
N TRP A 267 -2.50 14.10 10.52
CA TRP A 267 -3.14 13.17 9.58
C TRP A 267 -3.02 11.72 10.08
N TRP A 268 -1.82 11.25 10.43
CA TRP A 268 -1.60 9.88 10.89
C TRP A 268 -2.40 9.52 12.15
N VAL A 269 -2.52 10.46 13.10
CA VAL A 269 -3.38 10.33 14.28
C VAL A 269 -4.83 10.10 13.86
N SER A 270 -5.34 10.86 12.90
CA SER A 270 -6.71 10.69 12.38
C SER A 270 -6.88 9.36 11.63
N HIS A 271 -5.89 8.95 10.82
CA HIS A 271 -5.91 7.72 10.02
C HIS A 271 -6.04 6.48 10.90
N LEU A 272 -5.22 6.39 11.96
CA LEU A 272 -5.28 5.28 12.90
C LEU A 272 -6.51 5.30 13.82
N GLN A 273 -7.08 6.48 14.11
CA GLN A 273 -8.36 6.59 14.83
C GLN A 273 -9.56 6.19 13.95
N ASN A 274 -9.49 6.44 12.65
CA ASN A 274 -10.47 6.04 11.64
C ASN A 274 -10.18 4.62 11.09
N GLU A 275 -9.72 3.71 11.95
CA GLU A 275 -9.52 2.27 11.62
C GLU A 275 -8.58 2.01 10.41
N GLN A 276 -7.52 2.81 10.27
CA GLN A 276 -6.60 2.84 9.10
C GLN A 276 -7.26 3.34 7.80
N THR A 277 -8.25 4.22 7.92
CA THR A 277 -8.96 4.82 6.78
C THR A 277 -8.70 6.32 6.69
N THR A 278 -8.55 6.82 5.47
CA THR A 278 -8.52 8.25 5.16
C THR A 278 -9.53 8.61 4.08
N GLN A 279 -10.35 9.63 4.36
CA GLN A 279 -11.02 10.40 3.31
C GLN A 279 -10.04 11.46 2.81
N LEU A 280 -9.59 11.32 1.56
CA LEU A 280 -8.90 12.38 0.81
C LEU A 280 -9.97 13.20 0.08
N GLU A 281 -9.95 14.51 0.27
CA GLU A 281 -10.74 15.48 -0.49
C GLU A 281 -9.79 16.48 -1.16
N VAL A 282 -9.89 16.65 -2.48
CA VAL A 282 -9.14 17.69 -3.21
C VAL A 282 -10.09 18.56 -4.02
N THR A 283 -10.24 19.82 -3.61
CA THR A 283 -11.05 20.81 -4.33
C THR A 283 -10.16 21.68 -5.21
N PHE A 284 -10.44 21.68 -6.52
CA PHE A 284 -9.77 22.55 -7.50
C PHE A 284 -10.68 23.68 -7.95
N TYR A 285 -10.14 24.90 -8.07
CA TYR A 285 -10.89 26.07 -8.51
C TYR A 285 -10.12 26.91 -9.53
N ALA A 286 -10.85 27.52 -10.47
CA ALA A 286 -10.30 28.43 -11.47
C ALA A 286 -10.86 29.85 -11.32
N ARG A 287 -10.05 30.86 -11.62
CA ARG A 287 -10.53 32.23 -11.92
C ARG A 287 -10.66 32.43 -13.42
N ILE A 288 -11.89 32.34 -13.93
CA ILE A 288 -12.17 32.55 -15.35
C ILE A 288 -12.55 34.02 -15.60
N ASP A 289 -11.89 34.65 -16.57
CA ASP A 289 -12.24 35.97 -17.07
C ASP A 289 -13.33 35.88 -18.15
N LEU A 290 -14.51 36.41 -17.85
CA LEU A 290 -15.67 36.45 -18.75
C LEU A 290 -15.81 37.80 -19.49
N SER A 291 -14.80 38.66 -19.47
CA SER A 291 -14.83 39.97 -20.14
C SER A 291 -15.11 39.87 -21.64
N ALA A 292 -14.68 38.80 -22.30
CA ALA A 292 -15.00 38.48 -23.70
C ALA A 292 -16.51 38.30 -23.98
N PHE A 293 -17.28 37.92 -22.96
CA PHE A 293 -18.74 37.75 -22.99
C PHE A 293 -19.48 38.92 -22.34
N GLY A 294 -18.77 39.91 -21.80
CA GLY A 294 -19.33 41.07 -21.08
C GLY A 294 -19.57 40.83 -19.58
N GLY A 295 -18.95 39.81 -18.98
CA GLY A 295 -18.96 39.55 -17.54
C GLY A 295 -17.69 40.00 -16.82
N ASP A 296 -17.71 39.90 -15.49
CA ASP A 296 -16.51 40.04 -14.63
C ASP A 296 -15.75 38.71 -14.51
N THR A 297 -14.53 38.75 -13.95
CA THR A 297 -13.81 37.54 -13.52
C THR A 297 -14.54 36.83 -12.37
N VAL A 298 -14.67 35.51 -12.44
CA VAL A 298 -15.38 34.66 -11.47
C VAL A 298 -14.51 33.50 -10.98
N ARG A 299 -14.60 33.15 -9.69
CA ARG A 299 -14.05 31.89 -9.15
C ARG A 299 -15.10 30.80 -9.28
N ILE A 300 -14.73 29.67 -9.87
CA ILE A 300 -15.58 28.51 -10.16
C ILE A 300 -14.82 27.26 -9.71
N GLN A 301 -15.52 26.24 -9.21
CA GLN A 301 -14.91 24.93 -8.94
C GLN A 301 -14.70 24.19 -10.27
N LEU A 302 -13.48 23.71 -10.52
CA LEU A 302 -13.18 22.85 -11.67
C LEU A 302 -13.52 21.40 -11.35
N ASP A 303 -13.15 20.95 -10.16
CA ASP A 303 -13.16 19.53 -9.78
C ASP A 303 -13.34 19.39 -8.25
N SER A 304 -13.80 18.21 -7.84
CA SER A 304 -13.73 17.71 -6.47
C SER A 304 -13.35 16.24 -6.52
N ILE A 305 -12.23 15.87 -5.91
CA ILE A 305 -11.72 14.51 -5.90
C ILE A 305 -11.87 13.96 -4.48
N GLU A 306 -12.96 13.23 -4.25
CA GLU A 306 -13.24 12.51 -3.01
C GLU A 306 -12.82 11.04 -3.16
N ARG A 307 -11.90 10.56 -2.32
CA ARG A 307 -11.38 9.18 -2.33
C ARG A 307 -11.27 8.62 -0.92
N THR A 308 -11.58 7.34 -0.77
CA THR A 308 -11.22 6.58 0.44
C THR A 308 -9.91 5.85 0.19
N ILE A 309 -8.94 6.04 1.08
CA ILE A 309 -7.67 5.31 1.15
C ILE A 309 -7.72 4.44 2.40
N GLU A 310 -7.66 3.13 2.23
CA GLU A 310 -7.62 2.15 3.32
C GLU A 310 -6.20 1.55 3.35
N THR A 311 -5.62 1.39 4.55
CA THR A 311 -4.39 0.61 4.73
C THR A 311 -4.62 -0.52 5.72
N ASP A 312 -3.82 -1.57 5.61
CA ASP A 312 -3.70 -2.56 6.66
C ASP A 312 -2.23 -2.82 6.92
N ILE A 313 -1.69 -2.20 7.97
CA ILE A 313 -0.29 -2.28 8.38
C ILE A 313 -0.01 -3.61 9.09
N PHE A 314 -1.02 -4.26 9.68
CA PHE A 314 -0.84 -5.45 10.51
C PHE A 314 -1.11 -6.77 9.77
N GLY A 315 -2.09 -6.83 8.88
CA GLY A 315 -2.40 -8.01 8.08
C GLY A 315 -3.50 -8.87 8.68
N GLU A 316 -4.74 -8.65 8.29
CA GLU A 316 -5.66 -9.79 8.14
C GLU A 316 -5.15 -10.64 6.96
N GLY A 317 -4.79 -11.90 7.25
CA GLY A 317 -4.09 -12.75 6.30
C GLY A 317 -5.01 -13.22 5.17
N ASP A 318 -4.88 -12.61 3.99
CA ASP A 318 -5.54 -13.07 2.76
C ASP A 318 -5.24 -14.55 2.53
N GLY A 319 -6.29 -15.37 2.66
CA GLY A 319 -6.24 -16.82 2.74
C GLY A 319 -5.96 -17.54 1.42
N ASN A 320 -5.01 -17.05 0.62
CA ASN A 320 -4.46 -17.82 -0.49
C ASN A 320 -3.62 -18.97 0.07
N GLU A 321 -4.25 -20.13 0.27
CA GLU A 321 -3.54 -21.40 0.37
C GLU A 321 -2.63 -21.54 -0.86
N PRO A 322 -1.31 -21.76 -0.71
CA PRO A 322 -0.45 -22.03 -1.85
C PRO A 322 -0.91 -23.35 -2.50
N GLU A 323 -1.26 -23.32 -3.79
CA GLU A 323 -1.80 -24.49 -4.49
C GLU A 323 -0.92 -25.73 -4.23
N GLY A 324 -1.51 -26.73 -3.59
CA GLY A 324 -0.79 -27.87 -3.05
C GLY A 324 -0.01 -28.60 -4.14
N THR A 325 1.32 -28.50 -4.09
CA THR A 325 2.19 -29.13 -5.09
C THR A 325 1.93 -30.64 -5.12
N PRO A 326 1.49 -31.22 -6.25
CA PRO A 326 1.05 -32.61 -6.29
C PRO A 326 2.21 -33.55 -5.95
N THR A 327 2.05 -34.28 -4.86
CA THR A 327 3.03 -35.30 -4.44
C THR A 327 2.99 -36.46 -5.43
N PRO A 328 4.13 -36.90 -6.03
CA PRO A 328 4.12 -38.00 -6.98
C PRO A 328 3.67 -39.32 -6.36
N ASP A 329 2.79 -40.05 -7.05
CA ASP A 329 2.28 -41.34 -6.60
C ASP A 329 3.40 -42.38 -6.38
N GLY A 330 3.38 -43.01 -5.20
CA GLY A 330 4.20 -44.18 -4.88
C GLY A 330 3.37 -45.47 -4.95
N GLU A 331 3.73 -46.38 -5.85
CA GLU A 331 3.08 -47.70 -5.98
C GLU A 331 3.12 -48.51 -4.67
N GLY A 332 2.02 -49.17 -4.27
CA GLY A 332 2.02 -49.85 -2.96
C GLY A 332 0.83 -50.72 -2.55
N THR A 333 0.41 -51.68 -3.37
CA THR A 333 -0.37 -52.89 -2.92
C THR A 333 -1.78 -52.66 -2.34
N ALA A 334 -2.80 -52.82 -3.18
CA ALA A 334 -4.16 -53.14 -2.71
C ALA A 334 -4.39 -54.67 -2.74
N THR A 335 -4.98 -55.23 -1.68
CA THR A 335 -5.40 -56.65 -1.61
C THR A 335 -6.88 -56.75 -2.02
N PRO A 336 -7.28 -57.68 -2.91
CA PRO A 336 -8.63 -57.72 -3.47
C PRO A 336 -9.68 -58.32 -2.51
N THR A 337 -10.95 -58.04 -2.79
CA THR A 337 -12.10 -58.81 -2.31
C THR A 337 -13.17 -58.80 -3.40
N ASP A 338 -13.69 -59.97 -3.77
CA ASP A 338 -14.61 -60.17 -4.89
C ASP A 338 -16.07 -59.79 -4.57
N GLY A 339 -16.89 -59.52 -5.60
CA GLY A 339 -18.35 -59.57 -5.47
C GLY A 339 -19.17 -58.80 -6.53
N ASP A 340 -19.53 -59.49 -7.63
CA ASP A 340 -20.82 -59.45 -8.38
C ASP A 340 -21.51 -58.09 -8.71
N GLY A 341 -21.96 -57.77 -9.94
CA GLY A 341 -21.98 -58.51 -11.21
C GLY A 341 -23.03 -57.94 -12.19
N THR A 342 -23.22 -58.62 -13.35
CA THR A 342 -24.23 -58.36 -14.43
C THR A 342 -23.81 -57.42 -15.59
N ALA A 343 -24.19 -57.79 -16.83
CA ALA A 343 -23.89 -57.12 -18.12
C ALA A 343 -25.13 -56.35 -18.69
N THR A 344 -25.27 -55.82 -19.92
CA THR A 344 -24.90 -56.29 -21.30
C THR A 344 -24.97 -55.08 -22.32
N PRO A 345 -24.85 -55.15 -23.68
CA PRO A 345 -24.03 -54.21 -24.47
C PRO A 345 -24.69 -53.58 -25.75
N GLU A 346 -23.85 -53.09 -26.70
CA GLU A 346 -24.12 -52.72 -28.13
C GLU A 346 -24.96 -51.43 -28.37
N ASP A 347 -24.86 -50.66 -29.46
CA ASP A 347 -24.16 -50.70 -30.79
C ASP A 347 -22.95 -49.69 -30.84
N GLY A 348 -22.01 -49.63 -31.81
CA GLY A 348 -22.04 -49.70 -33.29
C GLY A 348 -22.01 -48.26 -33.89
N THR A 349 -20.99 -47.75 -34.61
CA THR A 349 -20.50 -48.14 -35.95
C THR A 349 -19.21 -47.33 -36.32
N ALA A 350 -18.51 -47.66 -37.42
CA ALA A 350 -17.30 -46.97 -37.96
C ALA A 350 -17.56 -46.41 -39.42
N THR A 351 -16.65 -45.90 -40.27
CA THR A 351 -15.18 -46.06 -40.42
C THR A 351 -14.45 -44.74 -40.93
N PRO A 352 -13.60 -44.58 -42.00
CA PRO A 352 -12.40 -43.72 -41.87
C PRO A 352 -12.08 -42.67 -43.00
N ASP A 353 -10.85 -42.11 -42.93
CA ASP A 353 -9.95 -41.59 -44.01
C ASP A 353 -10.32 -40.32 -44.82
N ASP A 354 -9.38 -39.61 -45.50
CA ASP A 354 -7.93 -39.33 -45.31
C ASP A 354 -7.47 -38.24 -46.34
N GLY A 355 -6.37 -37.51 -46.06
CA GLY A 355 -5.65 -36.61 -46.99
C GLY A 355 -6.33 -35.26 -47.31
N THR A 356 -5.67 -34.21 -47.81
CA THR A 356 -4.25 -33.95 -48.20
C THR A 356 -4.10 -32.40 -48.39
N VAL A 357 -2.98 -31.67 -48.43
CA VAL A 357 -1.51 -31.92 -48.55
C VAL A 357 -0.75 -30.79 -47.80
N THR A 358 0.56 -30.96 -47.54
CA THR A 358 1.54 -29.88 -47.23
C THR A 358 2.65 -29.88 -48.30
N PRO A 359 3.32 -28.75 -48.63
CA PRO A 359 4.60 -28.46 -47.96
C PRO A 359 5.02 -26.96 -47.81
N ASP A 360 5.62 -26.68 -46.65
CA ASP A 360 6.94 -26.08 -46.39
C ASP A 360 7.73 -25.33 -47.51
N ASP A 361 8.08 -24.05 -47.24
CA ASP A 361 9.32 -23.29 -47.56
C ASP A 361 9.17 -21.87 -46.95
N GLY A 362 10.18 -21.06 -46.58
CA GLY A 362 11.64 -21.22 -46.54
C GLY A 362 12.32 -19.87 -46.21
N THR A 363 13.24 -19.82 -45.24
CA THR A 363 13.87 -18.56 -44.77
C THR A 363 15.13 -18.18 -45.58
N PRO A 364 15.25 -16.95 -46.12
CA PRO A 364 16.48 -16.46 -46.76
C PRO A 364 17.31 -15.55 -45.83
N THR A 365 18.58 -15.92 -45.63
CA THR A 365 19.63 -15.06 -45.03
C THR A 365 20.51 -14.43 -46.13
N PRO A 366 20.90 -13.15 -46.05
CA PRO A 366 21.97 -12.57 -46.85
C PRO A 366 23.32 -12.56 -46.11
N THR A 367 24.44 -12.69 -46.85
CA THR A 367 25.81 -12.70 -46.30
C THR A 367 26.77 -11.91 -47.21
N ASP A 368 27.79 -11.28 -46.60
CA ASP A 368 28.94 -10.58 -47.21
C ASP A 368 28.62 -9.36 -48.11
N ASP A 369 29.53 -8.39 -48.33
CA ASP A 369 30.98 -8.33 -48.08
C ASP A 369 31.39 -6.87 -47.72
N GLY A 370 32.47 -6.61 -46.95
CA GLY A 370 32.78 -5.21 -46.56
C GLY A 370 33.89 -4.88 -45.52
N ILE A 371 35.11 -5.37 -45.70
CA ILE A 371 36.28 -5.13 -44.80
C ILE A 371 36.81 -3.67 -44.81
N LEU A 372 37.14 -3.10 -43.63
CA LEU A 372 38.46 -2.47 -43.35
C LEU A 372 38.73 -2.06 -41.87
N ALA A 373 40.02 -2.09 -41.49
CA ALA A 373 40.73 -1.74 -40.23
C ALA A 373 40.04 -0.77 -39.22
N VAL A 374 39.98 -1.07 -37.90
CA VAL A 374 41.05 -1.22 -36.88
C VAL A 374 41.76 0.10 -36.51
N GLY A 375 41.66 0.52 -35.23
CA GLY A 375 42.48 1.62 -34.68
C GLY A 375 42.02 2.27 -33.36
N GLY A 376 42.20 1.60 -32.22
CA GLY A 376 42.36 2.27 -30.90
C GLY A 376 43.85 2.39 -30.53
N PRO A 377 44.23 2.59 -29.25
CA PRO A 377 43.37 2.83 -28.08
C PRO A 377 43.93 3.86 -27.05
N VAL A 378 43.25 3.99 -25.90
CA VAL A 378 43.66 4.58 -24.59
C VAL A 378 44.32 5.98 -24.55
N ALA A 379 43.60 6.92 -23.94
CA ALA A 379 44.10 7.83 -22.91
C ALA A 379 42.99 8.03 -21.86
#